data_AF-A0A952KBH2-F1
#
_entry.id   AF-A0A952KBH2-F1
#
_cell.length_a   1.000
_cell.length_b   1.000
_cell.length_c   1.000
_cell.angle_alpha   90.00
_cell.angle_beta   90.00
_cell.angle_gamma   90.00
#
_symmetry.space_group_name_H-M   'P 1'
#
loop_
_entity.id
_entity.type
_entity.pdbx_description
1 polymer ?
#
loop_
_entity_poly.entity_id
_entity_poly.type
_entity_poly.pdbx_seq_one_letter_code
_entity_poly.pdbx_strand_id
1 'polypeptide(L)' 'QKTDEDGWTDVGTGTLDWPRLWRECRAAGAEWMVVEHDNPKHPDAFAKASFDFLKGLQA' A
#
# COMPACT_ATOMS: atom_id res chain seq x y z
N GLN A 1 6.95 1.42 9.60
CA GLN A 1 5.87 2.00 10.44
C GLN A 1 6.32 3.38 10.86
N LYS A 2 5.42 4.38 10.80
CA LYS A 2 5.71 5.76 11.22
C LYS A 2 4.96 6.05 12.52
N THR A 3 5.68 6.27 13.62
CA THR A 3 5.07 6.41 14.95
C THR A 3 4.31 7.71 15.15
N ASP A 4 4.62 8.74 14.35
CA ASP A 4 3.90 10.01 14.30
C ASP A 4 2.69 10.00 13.35
N GLU A 5 2.43 8.87 12.68
CA GLU A 5 1.28 8.62 11.82
C GLU A 5 0.51 7.37 12.30
N ASP A 6 0.35 7.21 13.62
CA ASP A 6 -0.36 6.09 14.27
C ASP A 6 0.19 4.69 13.94
N GLY A 7 1.45 4.60 13.53
CA GLY A 7 2.10 3.36 13.10
C GLY A 7 1.88 3.02 11.62
N TRP A 8 1.04 3.77 10.92
CA TRP A 8 0.78 3.58 9.48
C TRP A 8 2.01 3.98 8.66
N THR A 9 2.05 3.51 7.42
CA THR A 9 3.16 3.77 6.51
C THR A 9 2.75 3.47 5.08
N ASP A 10 3.59 3.89 4.14
CA ASP A 10 3.34 3.72 2.71
C ASP A 10 3.28 2.22 2.34
N VAL A 11 2.53 1.89 1.29
CA VAL A 11 2.47 0.51 0.80
C VAL A 11 3.89 0.08 0.37
N GLY A 12 4.36 -1.06 0.87
CA GLY A 12 5.71 -1.58 0.61
C GLY A 12 6.79 -1.24 1.63
N THR A 13 6.55 -0.32 2.57
CA THR A 13 7.54 0.06 3.62
C THR A 13 7.19 -0.47 5.01
N GLY A 14 6.03 -1.12 5.13
CA GLY A 14 5.54 -1.75 6.35
C GLY A 14 5.96 -3.21 6.51
N THR A 15 5.21 -3.93 7.33
CA THR A 15 5.44 -5.35 7.65
C THR A 15 4.55 -6.30 6.87
N LEU A 16 3.60 -5.78 6.10
CA LEU A 16 2.69 -6.59 5.30
C LEU A 16 3.39 -7.13 4.04
N ASP A 17 3.17 -8.41 3.75
CA ASP A 17 3.62 -9.08 2.52
C ASP A 17 2.70 -8.71 1.36
N TRP A 18 2.85 -7.49 0.86
CA TRP A 18 2.05 -6.95 -0.23
C TRP A 18 2.12 -7.76 -1.52
N PRO A 19 3.27 -8.32 -1.97
CA PRO A 19 3.31 -9.18 -3.16
C PRO A 19 2.40 -10.41 -3.03
N ARG A 20 2.43 -11.09 -1.87
CA ARG A 20 1.53 -12.21 -1.62
C ARG A 20 0.07 -11.74 -1.59
N LEU A 21 -0.25 -10.74 -0.78
CA LEU A 21 -1.62 -10.24 -0.63
C LEU A 21 -2.21 -9.80 -1.97
N TRP A 22 -1.46 -9.07 -2.78
CA TRP A 22 -1.87 -8.63 -4.11
C TRP A 22 -2.24 -9.80 -5.01
N ARG A 23 -1.36 -10.81 -5.09
CA ARG A 23 -1.60 -12.02 -5.91
C ARG A 23 -2.84 -12.78 -5.42
N GLU A 24 -2.97 -13.01 -4.12
CA GLU A 24 -4.10 -13.77 -3.57
C GLU A 24 -5.44 -13.03 -3.79
N CYS A 25 -5.49 -11.71 -3.57
CA CYS A 25 -6.69 -10.92 -3.81
C CYS A 25 -7.09 -10.95 -5.30
N ARG A 26 -6.13 -10.84 -6.22
CA ARG A 26 -6.39 -10.97 -7.66
C ARG A 26 -6.89 -12.36 -8.02
N ALA A 27 -6.30 -13.41 -7.46
CA ALA A 27 -6.75 -14.80 -7.67
C ALA A 27 -8.16 -15.05 -7.13
N ALA A 28 -8.55 -14.35 -6.05
CA ALA A 28 -9.89 -14.38 -5.48
C ALA A 28 -10.93 -13.56 -6.27
N GLY A 29 -10.53 -12.87 -7.34
CA GLY A 29 -11.43 -12.10 -8.19
C GLY A 29 -11.59 -10.63 -7.80
N ALA A 30 -10.69 -10.06 -6.99
CA ALA A 30 -10.73 -8.64 -6.69
C ALA A 30 -10.47 -7.80 -7.96
N GLU A 31 -11.45 -6.98 -8.33
CA GLU A 31 -11.37 -6.05 -9.46
C GLU A 31 -10.72 -4.71 -9.08
N TRP A 32 -10.95 -4.27 -7.84
CA TRP A 32 -10.49 -2.98 -7.33
C TRP A 32 -9.60 -3.17 -6.11
N MET A 33 -8.48 -2.44 -6.09
CA MET A 33 -7.58 -2.34 -4.95
C MET A 33 -7.56 -0.88 -4.51
N VAL A 34 -7.90 -0.62 -3.25
CA VAL A 34 -7.96 0.73 -2.68
C VAL A 34 -6.78 0.91 -1.74
N VAL A 35 -6.13 2.07 -1.82
CA VAL A 35 -5.03 2.48 -0.95
C VAL A 35 -5.54 3.59 -0.04
N GLU A 36 -5.46 3.38 1.26
CA GLU A 36 -5.98 4.28 2.29
C GLU A 36 -4.93 4.49 3.39
N HIS A 37 -4.89 5.70 3.93
CA HIS A 37 -4.06 6.07 5.07
C HIS A 37 -4.78 7.17 5.86
N ASP A 38 -5.10 6.90 7.12
CA ASP A 38 -6.00 7.76 7.91
C ASP A 38 -5.33 9.02 8.48
N ASN A 39 -4.02 8.97 8.71
CA ASN A 39 -3.25 10.10 9.26
C ASN A 39 -1.94 10.39 8.50
N PRO A 40 -1.98 10.65 7.18
CA PRO A 40 -0.76 10.88 6.41
C PRO A 40 -0.26 12.31 6.61
N LYS A 41 0.97 12.45 7.12
CA LYS A 41 1.61 13.77 7.27
C LYS A 41 1.87 14.45 5.92
N HIS A 42 2.17 13.63 4.92
CA HIS A 42 2.39 14.02 3.53
C HIS A 42 1.53 13.15 2.60
N PRO A 43 0.26 13.51 2.36
CA PRO A 43 -0.68 12.69 1.60
C PRO A 43 -0.25 12.44 0.14
N ASP A 44 0.37 13.43 -0.48
CA ASP A 44 0.91 13.37 -1.83
C ASP A 44 2.10 12.40 -1.95
N ALA A 45 3.01 12.46 -0.97
CA ALA A 45 4.15 11.55 -0.90
C ALA A 45 3.69 10.10 -0.63
N PHE A 46 2.73 9.91 0.26
CA PHE A 46 2.11 8.61 0.53
C PHE A 46 1.48 8.01 -0.74
N ALA A 47 0.66 8.80 -1.44
CA ALA A 47 -0.02 8.35 -2.65
C ALA A 47 1.00 7.98 -3.75
N LYS A 48 2.02 8.80 -3.95
CA LYS A 48 3.08 8.55 -4.94
C LYS A 48 3.88 7.28 -4.61
N ALA A 49 4.39 7.17 -3.38
CA ALA A 49 5.22 6.03 -2.98
C ALA A 49 4.45 4.72 -3.05
N SER A 50 3.21 4.70 -2.56
CA SER A 50 2.34 3.53 -2.59
C SER A 50 1.99 3.12 -4.03
N PHE A 51 1.70 4.09 -4.91
CA PHE A 51 1.45 3.81 -6.32
C PHE A 51 2.68 3.24 -7.03
N ASP A 52 3.86 3.84 -6.82
CA ASP A 52 5.11 3.39 -7.46
C ASP A 52 5.45 1.95 -7.07
N PHE A 53 5.27 1.59 -5.79
CA PHE A 53 5.45 0.21 -5.31
C PHE A 53 4.43 -0.75 -5.96
N LEU A 54 3.14 -0.42 -5.91
CA LEU A 54 2.07 -1.28 -6.45
C LEU A 54 2.15 -1.46 -7.97
N LYS A 55 2.57 -0.43 -8.70
CA LYS A 55 2.83 -0.52 -10.14
C LYS A 55 3.90 -1.58 -10.46
N GLY A 56 4.87 -1.79 -9.57
CA GLY A 56 5.86 -2.85 -9.68
C GLY A 56 5.32 -4.27 -9.46
N LEU A 57 4.15 -4.42 -8.83
CA LEU A 57 3.50 -5.72 -8.60
C LEU A 57 2.52 -6.14 -9.71
N GLN A 58 2.28 -5.28 -10.70
CA GLN A 58 1.38 -5.56 -11.82
C GLN A 58 2.02 -6.39 -12.95
N ALA A 59 3.30 -6.78 -12.81
CA ALA A 59 4.02 -7.66 -13.75
C ALA A 59 3.70 -9.15 -13.52
#